data_AF-A0A229UHK1-F1
#
_entry.id   AF-A0A229UHK1-F1
#
_cell.length_a   1.000
_cell.length_b   1.000
_cell.length_c   1.000
_cell.angle_alpha   90.00
_cell.angle_beta   90.00
_cell.angle_gamma   90.00
#
_symmetry.space_group_name_H-M   'P 1'
#
loop_
_entity.id
_entity.type
_entity.pdbx_description
1 polymer ?
#
loop_
_entity_poly.entity_id
_entity_poly.type
_entity_poly.pdbx_seq_one_letter_code
_entity_poly.pdbx_strand_id
1 'polypeptide(L)'
;MKISLPSRYESLDEAYRGRLIPNKDLLDLINKATKSMMISGGIRFLPLYGESGAGKTSAAREISTHLPSAHTFLLVRDEIEERETLLSRITRENAHNPGKILIAIIDQYEENVVGKERIPTQFVEYISLLDRGELAGTPIIFVWLTTSREFQRMLVDATSRNRRILLHQNFTITGPNKQEWPKIIDETFSFHNSDNSLADYEIIEEDIRKISLDYHTIGSAMEEVGVLLGERVSDIQNLSEYQVILMWPVSDALRTQRVLQFSKPREGYKLNWEAWFRELNAEDRVQLPLKELNRTRLYFDVRIIPIRVADLHRLCGDLDNPDGTYGDSYVGRFMRTHFYQVVADKWDEYEYTPLKERESKRAEEARVWYEGVTTKPTQLGRRIARVFRSSGLDATHEETLTSGYSSVRADVFINRPGTSKPKVIIELKVYSAEATMPSSIKDAIKVTLRRHAQFAGFLQRQ
;
A
#
# COMPACT_ATOMS: atom_id res chain seq x y z
N MET A 1 0.76 -12.71 14.81
CA MET A 1 0.93 -11.34 14.26
C MET A 1 -0.34 -10.57 14.61
N LYS A 2 -0.26 -9.37 15.18
CA LYS A 2 -1.45 -8.57 15.48
C LYS A 2 -1.79 -7.75 14.24
N ILE A 3 -2.79 -8.19 13.48
CA ILE A 3 -3.26 -7.49 12.29
C ILE A 3 -4.10 -6.29 12.72
N SER A 4 -3.95 -5.15 12.05
CA SER A 4 -4.63 -3.90 12.43
C SER A 4 -5.06 -3.08 11.22
N LEU A 5 -6.33 -2.70 11.13
CA LEU A 5 -6.84 -1.71 10.19
C LEU A 5 -7.46 -0.54 10.99
N PRO A 6 -6.68 0.51 11.29
CA PRO A 6 -7.19 1.64 12.08
C PRO A 6 -8.18 2.49 11.25
N SER A 7 -9.40 2.64 11.77
CA SER A 7 -10.45 3.51 11.18
C SER A 7 -10.49 4.92 11.80
N ARG A 8 -9.83 5.12 12.94
CA ARG A 8 -9.85 6.36 13.73
C ARG A 8 -8.48 7.03 13.74
N TYR A 9 -8.46 8.36 13.73
CA TYR A 9 -7.23 9.15 13.71
C TYR A 9 -6.31 8.84 14.90
N GLU A 10 -6.88 8.66 16.09
CA GLU A 10 -6.14 8.34 17.32
C GLU A 10 -5.49 6.95 17.28
N SER A 11 -6.00 6.07 16.42
CA SER A 11 -5.46 4.72 16.21
C SER A 11 -4.41 4.65 15.12
N LEU A 12 -4.19 5.74 14.37
CA LEU A 12 -3.13 5.83 13.36
C LEU A 12 -1.76 5.99 14.02
N ASP A 13 -0.78 5.27 13.50
CA ASP A 13 0.63 5.46 13.80
C ASP A 13 1.07 6.89 13.45
N GLU A 14 1.85 7.52 14.33
CA GLU A 14 2.29 8.91 14.17
C GLU A 14 3.09 9.13 12.88
N ALA A 15 3.90 8.16 12.46
CA ALA A 15 4.67 8.25 11.22
C ALA A 15 3.78 8.16 9.97
N TYR A 16 2.57 7.58 10.09
CA TYR A 16 1.60 7.55 8.99
C TYR A 16 0.88 8.87 8.82
N ARG A 17 0.67 9.65 9.89
CA ARG A 17 -0.17 10.86 9.88
C ARG A 17 0.28 11.89 8.83
N GLY A 18 1.59 12.02 8.61
CA GLY A 18 2.12 12.90 7.56
C GLY A 18 1.89 12.43 6.12
N ARG A 19 1.41 11.21 5.90
CA ARG A 19 1.00 10.67 4.59
C ARG A 19 -0.48 10.82 4.31
N LEU A 20 -1.26 11.33 5.28
CA LEU A 20 -2.69 11.58 5.08
C LEU A 20 -2.91 12.55 3.91
N ILE A 21 -3.97 12.31 3.15
CA ILE A 21 -4.30 13.14 2.00
C ILE A 21 -4.78 14.51 2.50
N PRO A 22 -4.16 15.62 2.06
CA PRO A 22 -4.56 16.95 2.51
C PRO A 22 -5.96 17.32 2.00
N ASN A 23 -6.76 17.94 2.87
CA ASN A 23 -8.02 18.57 2.45
C ASN A 23 -7.70 19.94 1.82
N LYS A 24 -7.67 20.00 0.48
CA LYS A 24 -7.30 21.21 -0.27
C LYS A 24 -8.22 22.38 0.04
N ASP A 25 -9.53 22.16 0.11
CA ASP A 25 -10.50 23.23 0.37
C ASP A 25 -10.25 23.89 1.74
N LEU A 26 -9.94 23.09 2.77
CA LEU A 26 -9.61 23.59 4.10
C LEU A 26 -8.29 24.37 4.09
N LEU A 27 -7.26 23.83 3.43
CA LEU A 27 -5.96 24.49 3.33
C LEU A 27 -6.03 25.81 2.56
N ASP A 28 -6.79 25.86 1.46
CA ASP A 28 -6.98 27.07 0.67
C ASP A 28 -7.74 28.13 1.45
N LEU A 29 -8.76 27.71 2.19
CA LEU A 29 -9.54 28.57 3.05
C LEU A 29 -8.67 29.18 4.18
N ILE A 30 -7.85 28.36 4.83
CA ILE A 30 -6.89 28.79 5.86
C ILE A 30 -5.84 29.71 5.25
N ASN A 31 -5.25 29.36 4.11
CA ASN A 31 -4.26 30.20 3.42
C ASN A 31 -4.80 31.57 3.07
N LYS A 32 -6.05 31.64 2.58
CA LYS A 32 -6.73 32.91 2.29
C LYS A 32 -6.93 33.74 3.55
N ALA A 33 -7.36 33.10 4.65
CA ALA A 33 -7.53 33.77 5.94
C ALA A 33 -6.19 34.29 6.49
N THR A 34 -5.15 33.46 6.48
CA THR A 34 -3.79 33.82 6.92
C THR A 34 -3.26 35.04 6.17
N LYS A 35 -3.38 35.08 4.84
CA LYS A 35 -2.97 36.25 4.03
C LYS A 35 -3.68 37.53 4.45
N SER A 36 -4.97 37.46 4.76
CA SER A 36 -5.75 38.61 5.25
C SER A 36 -5.34 39.01 6.67
N MET A 37 -5.08 38.05 7.55
CA MET A 37 -4.70 38.27 8.94
C MET A 37 -3.28 38.81 9.08
N MET A 38 -2.36 38.49 8.17
CA MET A 38 -1.03 39.10 8.15
C MET A 38 -1.06 40.64 7.97
N ILE A 39 -2.13 41.17 7.38
CA ILE A 39 -2.32 42.61 7.17
C ILE A 39 -3.17 43.22 8.29
N SER A 40 -4.24 42.52 8.70
CA SER A 40 -5.28 43.06 9.58
C SER A 40 -5.24 42.57 11.03
N GLY A 41 -4.41 41.57 11.34
CA GLY A 41 -4.38 40.89 12.63
C GLY A 41 -5.69 40.19 13.00
N GLY A 42 -5.81 39.90 14.29
CA GLY A 42 -7.02 39.42 14.95
C GLY A 42 -7.32 37.92 14.81
N ILE A 43 -8.52 37.57 15.23
CA ILE A 43 -9.00 36.19 15.36
C ILE A 43 -9.87 35.83 14.15
N ARG A 44 -9.79 34.57 13.73
CA ARG A 44 -10.79 33.93 12.85
C ARG A 44 -11.33 32.66 13.49
N PHE A 45 -12.57 32.33 13.15
CA PHE A 45 -13.34 31.24 13.71
C PHE A 45 -14.02 30.46 12.60
N LEU A 46 -13.82 29.15 12.57
CA LEU A 46 -14.32 28.23 11.56
C LEU A 46 -15.12 27.09 12.22
N PRO A 47 -16.46 27.16 12.19
CA PRO A 47 -17.34 26.02 12.47
C PRO A 47 -17.25 25.00 11.33
N LEU A 48 -16.61 23.86 11.60
CA LEU A 48 -16.36 22.81 10.62
C LEU A 48 -17.27 21.61 10.90
N TYR A 49 -18.16 21.32 9.94
CA TYR A 49 -18.99 20.13 10.00
C TYR A 49 -18.38 18.98 9.19
N GLY A 50 -18.49 17.75 9.70
CA GLY A 50 -18.25 16.54 8.93
C GLY A 50 -18.90 15.34 9.62
N GLU A 51 -19.39 14.39 8.85
CA GLU A 51 -19.94 13.15 9.40
C GLU A 51 -18.86 12.37 10.17
N SER A 52 -19.30 11.50 11.10
CA SER A 52 -18.35 10.63 11.81
C SER A 52 -17.62 9.71 10.82
N GLY A 53 -16.28 9.67 10.91
CA GLY A 53 -15.44 8.94 9.95
C GLY A 53 -15.17 9.66 8.63
N ALA A 54 -15.65 10.89 8.40
CA ALA A 54 -15.38 11.67 7.18
C ALA A 54 -13.95 12.27 7.12
N GLY A 55 -13.14 12.10 8.17
CA GLY A 55 -11.76 12.63 8.22
C GLY A 55 -11.64 14.06 8.76
N LYS A 56 -12.65 14.58 9.48
CA LYS A 56 -12.63 15.93 10.09
C LYS A 56 -11.44 16.15 11.02
N THR A 57 -11.18 15.21 11.92
CA THR A 57 -10.07 15.26 12.89
C THR A 57 -8.73 15.18 12.18
N SER A 58 -8.59 14.24 11.24
CA SER A 58 -7.39 14.07 10.42
C SER A 58 -7.05 15.34 9.63
N ALA A 59 -8.03 15.91 8.93
CA ALA A 59 -7.83 17.11 8.12
C ALA A 59 -7.44 18.33 8.97
N ALA A 60 -8.02 18.47 10.16
CA ALA A 60 -7.80 19.62 11.04
C ALA A 60 -6.48 19.52 11.83
N ARG A 61 -6.15 18.34 12.38
CA ARG A 61 -4.91 18.17 13.16
C ARG A 61 -3.65 18.19 12.29
N GLU A 62 -3.75 17.77 11.04
CA GLU A 62 -2.62 17.71 10.10
C GLU A 62 -2.43 18.98 9.25
N ILE A 63 -3.10 20.09 9.57
CA ILE A 63 -2.93 21.35 8.82
C ILE A 63 -1.46 21.78 8.80
N SER A 64 -0.79 21.79 9.95
CA SER A 64 0.63 22.19 10.04
C SER A 64 1.58 21.25 9.31
N THR A 65 1.18 19.99 9.07
CA THR A 65 1.96 19.02 8.31
C THR A 65 1.99 19.38 6.81
N HIS A 66 0.91 19.98 6.30
CA HIS A 66 0.80 20.41 4.91
C HIS A 66 1.05 21.91 4.71
N LEU A 67 0.99 22.71 5.77
CA LEU A 67 1.24 24.15 5.78
C LEU A 67 2.34 24.49 6.81
N PRO A 68 3.63 24.49 6.43
CA PRO A 68 4.75 24.68 7.37
C PRO A 68 4.76 26.04 8.09
N SER A 69 4.08 27.04 7.52
CA SER A 69 3.90 28.36 8.13
C SER A 69 2.85 28.39 9.24
N ALA A 70 2.16 27.27 9.50
CA ALA A 70 1.17 27.14 10.55
C ALA A 70 1.67 26.28 11.72
N HIS A 71 1.14 26.55 12.90
CA HIS A 71 1.28 25.70 14.08
C HIS A 71 -0.12 25.29 14.56
N THR A 72 -0.38 23.99 14.60
CA THR A 72 -1.68 23.43 14.99
C THR A 72 -1.59 22.82 16.39
N PHE A 73 -2.55 23.11 17.26
CA PHE A 73 -2.63 22.52 18.60
C PHE A 73 -4.08 22.28 19.01
N LEU A 74 -4.30 21.24 19.81
CA LEU A 74 -5.61 20.90 20.36
C LEU A 74 -5.87 21.69 21.65
N LEU A 75 -7.09 22.22 21.79
CA LEU A 75 -7.55 22.83 23.03
C LEU A 75 -8.15 21.78 23.97
N VAL A 76 -7.80 21.86 25.25
CA VAL A 76 -8.44 21.07 26.30
C VAL A 76 -9.69 21.76 26.83
N ARG A 77 -10.50 21.04 27.60
CA ARG A 77 -11.79 21.54 28.10
C ARG A 77 -11.68 22.85 28.88
N ASP A 78 -10.72 22.96 29.79
CA ASP A 78 -10.56 24.15 30.64
C ASP A 78 -10.16 25.38 29.80
N GLU A 79 -9.38 25.17 28.73
CA GLU A 79 -9.03 26.22 27.75
C GLU A 79 -10.23 26.65 26.89
N ILE A 80 -11.32 25.89 26.86
CA ILE A 80 -12.56 26.23 26.14
C ILE A 80 -13.55 26.92 27.09
N GLU A 81 -13.60 26.51 28.36
CA GLU A 81 -14.54 27.03 29.35
C GLU A 81 -14.02 28.31 30.04
N GLU A 82 -12.71 28.53 30.12
CA GLU A 82 -12.11 29.64 30.87
C GLU A 82 -11.22 30.57 30.01
N ARG A 83 -11.52 31.88 30.05
CA ARG A 83 -10.82 32.91 29.27
C ARG A 83 -9.32 33.01 29.60
N GLU A 84 -8.95 33.02 30.88
CA GLU A 84 -7.56 33.23 31.31
C GLU A 84 -6.68 32.04 30.94
N THR A 85 -7.23 30.83 31.06
CA THR A 85 -6.59 29.58 30.67
C THR A 85 -6.34 29.56 29.16
N LEU A 86 -7.32 29.97 28.35
CA LEU A 86 -7.15 30.13 26.90
C LEU A 86 -6.07 31.15 26.54
N LEU A 87 -6.13 32.35 27.13
CA LEU A 87 -5.19 33.43 26.84
C LEU A 87 -3.75 33.02 27.16
N SER A 88 -3.56 32.35 28.30
CA SER A 88 -2.28 31.80 28.73
C SER A 88 -1.75 30.76 27.74
N ARG A 89 -2.61 29.85 27.27
CA ARG A 89 -2.26 28.85 26.26
C ARG A 89 -1.81 29.49 24.95
N ILE A 90 -2.57 30.44 24.43
CA ILE A 90 -2.27 31.11 23.14
C ILE A 90 -0.97 31.90 23.24
N THR A 91 -0.78 32.64 24.33
CA THR A 91 0.44 33.44 24.55
C THR A 91 1.67 32.53 24.59
N ARG A 92 1.56 31.37 25.26
CA ARG A 92 2.61 30.36 25.28
C ARG A 92 2.93 29.84 23.88
N GLU A 93 1.92 29.45 23.11
CA GLU A 93 2.14 28.91 21.76
C GLU A 93 2.72 29.94 20.79
N ASN A 94 2.26 31.19 20.87
CA ASN A 94 2.79 32.28 20.05
C ASN A 94 4.27 32.55 20.35
N ALA A 95 4.66 32.50 21.62
CA ALA A 95 6.05 32.70 22.04
C ALA A 95 6.98 31.57 21.56
N HIS A 96 6.50 30.32 21.58
CA HIS A 96 7.28 29.16 21.13
C HIS A 96 7.35 29.00 19.61
N ASN A 97 6.38 29.58 18.88
CA ASN A 97 6.26 29.44 17.43
C ASN A 97 6.27 30.82 16.72
N PRO A 98 7.34 31.62 16.87
CA PRO A 98 7.37 32.97 16.33
C PRO A 98 7.24 32.96 14.80
N GLY A 99 6.38 33.85 14.28
CA GLY A 99 6.15 34.00 12.85
C GLY A 99 5.25 32.95 12.19
N LYS A 100 4.74 31.97 12.96
CA LYS A 100 3.74 31.01 12.47
C LYS A 100 2.32 31.49 12.75
N ILE A 101 1.38 31.12 11.86
CA ILE A 101 -0.05 31.28 12.14
C ILE A 101 -0.47 30.21 13.15
N LEU A 102 -1.14 30.63 14.22
CA LEU A 102 -1.67 29.70 15.21
C LEU A 102 -3.03 29.16 14.76
N ILE A 103 -3.20 27.84 14.89
CA ILE A 103 -4.45 27.14 14.58
C ILE A 103 -4.85 26.31 15.80
N ALA A 104 -5.87 26.76 16.52
CA ALA A 104 -6.42 26.07 17.68
C ALA A 104 -7.58 25.16 17.25
N ILE A 105 -7.48 23.86 17.52
CA ILE A 105 -8.48 22.86 17.18
C ILE A 105 -9.33 22.55 18.41
N ILE A 106 -10.65 22.56 18.23
CA ILE A 106 -11.62 22.10 19.23
C ILE A 106 -12.28 20.86 18.65
N ASP A 107 -12.05 19.71 19.27
CA ASP A 107 -12.52 18.40 18.81
C ASP A 107 -13.26 17.67 19.95
N GLN A 108 -14.21 16.79 19.58
CA GLN A 108 -14.96 15.91 20.52
C GLN A 108 -15.65 16.64 21.69
N TYR A 109 -15.97 17.92 21.55
CA TYR A 109 -16.66 18.67 22.60
C TYR A 109 -18.12 18.24 22.78
N GLU A 110 -18.82 17.95 21.67
CA GLU A 110 -20.25 17.64 21.66
C GLU A 110 -20.62 16.35 22.43
N GLU A 111 -19.74 15.35 22.41
CA GLU A 111 -19.98 14.03 23.01
C GLU A 111 -19.98 14.06 24.56
N ASN A 112 -19.46 15.14 25.16
CA ASN A 112 -19.22 15.26 26.60
C ASN A 112 -20.13 16.29 27.30
N VAL A 113 -21.12 16.86 26.61
CA VAL A 113 -21.89 18.02 27.10
C VAL A 113 -23.37 17.69 27.21
N VAL A 114 -23.75 16.97 28.26
CA VAL A 114 -25.14 16.95 28.74
C VAL A 114 -25.35 18.20 29.61
N GLY A 115 -26.26 19.09 29.19
CA GLY A 115 -26.77 20.18 30.03
C GLY A 115 -26.04 21.54 29.99
N LYS A 116 -25.14 21.80 29.03
CA LYS A 116 -24.49 23.12 28.88
C LYS A 116 -24.65 23.73 27.47
N GLU A 117 -25.88 24.03 27.08
CA GLU A 117 -26.23 24.66 25.78
C GLU A 117 -25.57 26.04 25.53
N ARG A 118 -25.05 26.70 26.58
CA ARG A 118 -24.53 28.08 26.50
C ARG A 118 -23.06 28.20 26.09
N ILE A 119 -22.30 27.11 26.08
CA ILE A 119 -20.85 27.17 25.90
C ILE A 119 -20.45 27.66 24.51
N PRO A 120 -21.07 27.22 23.40
CA PRO A 120 -20.77 27.77 22.08
C PRO A 120 -20.87 29.30 22.06
N THR A 121 -21.92 29.85 22.67
CA THR A 121 -22.15 31.29 22.72
C THR A 121 -21.13 32.00 23.61
N GLN A 122 -20.85 31.45 24.79
CA GLN A 122 -19.81 31.98 25.70
C GLN A 122 -18.42 31.96 25.04
N PHE A 123 -18.10 30.87 24.35
CA PHE A 123 -16.85 30.71 23.62
C PHE A 123 -16.74 31.67 22.43
N VAL A 124 -17.82 31.99 21.75
CA VAL A 124 -17.72 32.97 20.65
C VAL A 124 -17.66 34.39 21.20
N GLU A 125 -18.29 34.65 22.35
CA GLU A 125 -18.27 35.95 23.01
C GLU A 125 -16.89 36.29 23.59
N TYR A 126 -16.25 35.37 24.31
CA TYR A 126 -14.93 35.64 24.91
C TYR A 126 -13.81 35.81 23.84
N ILE A 127 -13.79 35.07 22.72
CA ILE A 127 -12.82 35.30 21.64
C ILE A 127 -13.11 36.63 20.95
N SER A 128 -14.38 37.04 20.84
CA SER A 128 -14.74 38.35 20.28
C SER A 128 -14.22 39.51 21.14
N LEU A 129 -14.14 39.32 22.46
CA LEU A 129 -13.53 40.28 23.38
C LEU A 129 -12.00 40.28 23.25
N LEU A 130 -11.36 39.11 23.22
CA LEU A 130 -9.90 38.97 23.06
C LEU A 130 -9.41 39.54 21.72
N ASP A 131 -10.17 39.37 20.65
CA ASP A 131 -9.93 39.90 19.30
C ASP A 131 -9.95 41.44 19.24
N ARG A 132 -10.51 42.11 20.24
CA ARG A 132 -10.49 43.58 20.40
C ARG A 132 -9.49 44.05 21.45
N GLY A 133 -8.96 43.14 22.26
CA GLY A 133 -8.06 43.43 23.36
C GLY A 133 -6.71 42.77 23.16
N GLU A 134 -6.43 41.79 24.03
CA GLU A 134 -5.12 41.17 24.22
C GLU A 134 -4.58 40.45 22.98
N LEU A 135 -5.47 39.96 22.10
CA LEU A 135 -5.10 39.20 20.89
C LEU A 135 -5.32 40.00 19.59
N ALA A 136 -5.55 41.31 19.65
CA ALA A 136 -5.80 42.12 18.46
C ALA A 136 -4.65 42.03 17.42
N GLY A 137 -3.40 41.91 17.89
CA GLY A 137 -2.21 41.76 17.04
C GLY A 137 -1.77 40.31 16.78
N THR A 138 -2.43 39.31 17.37
CA THR A 138 -2.01 37.91 17.29
C THR A 138 -2.90 37.16 16.30
N PRO A 139 -2.38 36.76 15.13
CA PRO A 139 -3.18 36.07 14.15
C PRO A 139 -3.40 34.61 14.61
N ILE A 140 -4.65 34.28 14.93
CA ILE A 140 -5.06 32.92 15.34
C ILE A 140 -6.37 32.50 14.69
N ILE A 141 -6.43 31.26 14.24
CA ILE A 141 -7.63 30.62 13.68
C ILE A 141 -8.10 29.54 14.64
N PHE A 142 -9.35 29.63 15.06
CA PHE A 142 -10.02 28.57 15.82
C PHE A 142 -10.85 27.73 14.88
N VAL A 143 -10.64 26.41 14.88
CA VAL A 143 -11.39 25.45 14.09
C VAL A 143 -12.17 24.56 15.04
N TRP A 144 -13.51 24.66 15.00
CA TRP A 144 -14.38 23.85 15.85
C TRP A 144 -15.00 22.72 15.04
N LEU A 145 -14.62 21.49 15.36
CA LEU A 145 -15.11 20.28 14.70
C LEU A 145 -16.45 19.84 15.30
N THR A 146 -17.43 19.59 14.44
CA THR A 146 -18.78 19.15 14.82
C THR A 146 -19.29 18.07 13.88
N THR A 147 -20.10 17.16 14.43
CA THR A 147 -20.87 16.17 13.66
C THR A 147 -22.35 16.54 13.53
N SER A 148 -22.77 17.67 14.12
CA SER A 148 -24.14 18.15 14.13
C SER A 148 -24.31 19.43 13.32
N ARG A 149 -25.21 19.40 12.33
CA ARG A 149 -25.58 20.60 11.55
C ARG A 149 -26.25 21.66 12.42
N GLU A 150 -27.00 21.25 13.43
CA GLU A 150 -27.67 22.17 14.36
C GLU A 150 -26.63 22.89 15.21
N PHE A 151 -25.66 22.16 15.74
CA PHE A 151 -24.57 22.77 16.51
C PHE A 151 -23.68 23.67 15.65
N GLN A 152 -23.39 23.28 14.41
CA GLN A 152 -22.70 24.17 13.45
C GLN A 152 -23.45 25.50 13.30
N ARG A 153 -24.79 25.46 13.13
CA ARG A 153 -25.61 26.67 13.05
C ARG A 153 -25.54 27.49 14.34
N MET A 154 -25.60 26.86 15.50
CA MET A 154 -25.43 27.56 16.79
C MET A 154 -24.10 28.29 16.88
N LEU A 155 -22.99 27.67 16.45
CA LEU A 155 -21.67 28.30 16.43
C LEU A 155 -21.62 29.50 15.45
N VAL A 156 -22.27 29.38 14.29
CA VAL A 156 -22.39 30.47 13.32
C VAL A 156 -23.22 31.61 13.89
N ASP A 157 -24.39 31.32 14.45
CA ASP A 157 -25.31 32.33 15.00
C ASP A 157 -24.70 33.06 16.19
N ALA A 158 -23.87 32.38 16.99
CA ALA A 158 -23.11 33.01 18.07
C ALA A 158 -22.14 34.10 17.57
N THR A 159 -21.66 34.02 16.32
CA THR A 159 -20.82 35.07 15.71
C THR A 159 -21.62 36.28 15.19
N SER A 160 -22.95 36.29 15.30
CA SER A 160 -23.82 37.35 14.75
C SER A 160 -23.42 38.76 15.18
N ARG A 161 -22.98 38.95 16.44
CA ARG A 161 -22.50 40.24 16.99
C ARG A 161 -21.13 40.67 16.46
N ASN A 162 -20.33 39.75 15.95
CA ASN A 162 -18.99 40.01 15.44
C ASN A 162 -18.71 39.16 14.18
N ARG A 163 -19.46 39.41 13.10
CA ARG A 163 -19.34 38.60 11.87
C ARG A 163 -17.93 38.58 11.26
N ARG A 164 -17.06 39.54 11.61
CA ARG A 164 -15.68 39.61 11.09
C ARG A 164 -14.82 38.40 11.49
N ILE A 165 -15.09 37.79 12.65
CA ILE A 165 -14.32 36.62 13.10
C ILE A 165 -14.75 35.37 12.35
N LEU A 166 -15.99 35.29 11.85
CA LEU A 166 -16.47 34.11 11.15
C LEU A 166 -15.79 33.97 9.79
N LEU A 167 -15.13 32.84 9.61
CA LEU A 167 -14.36 32.55 8.40
C LEU A 167 -15.25 31.98 7.30
N HIS A 168 -16.14 31.04 7.64
CA HIS A 168 -17.08 30.43 6.71
C HIS A 168 -18.31 29.91 7.48
N GLN A 169 -19.51 30.09 6.92
CA GLN A 169 -20.77 29.73 7.59
C GLN A 169 -21.07 28.22 7.52
N ASN A 170 -20.91 27.60 6.34
CA ASN A 170 -21.35 26.21 6.11
C ASN A 170 -20.21 25.32 5.61
N PHE A 171 -19.02 25.41 6.24
CA PHE A 171 -17.88 24.63 5.77
C PHE A 171 -18.09 23.15 6.12
N THR A 172 -17.90 22.27 5.14
CA THR A 172 -18.20 20.84 5.27
C THR A 172 -17.02 20.02 4.78
N ILE A 173 -16.60 19.02 5.56
CA ILE A 173 -15.70 17.97 5.11
C ILE A 173 -16.51 16.73 4.77
N THR A 174 -16.45 16.31 3.51
CA THR A 174 -17.08 15.08 3.00
C THR A 174 -16.09 13.90 2.93
N GLY A 175 -14.81 14.14 3.21
CA GLY A 175 -13.74 13.17 2.98
C GLY A 175 -13.33 13.07 1.50
N PRO A 176 -12.40 12.16 1.17
CA PRO A 176 -11.93 11.95 -0.19
C PRO A 176 -13.00 11.29 -1.07
N ASN A 177 -12.79 11.32 -2.39
CA ASN A 177 -13.72 10.71 -3.33
C ASN A 177 -13.80 9.19 -3.09
N LYS A 178 -15.01 8.60 -3.12
CA LYS A 178 -15.22 7.15 -2.96
C LYS A 178 -14.36 6.30 -3.89
N GLN A 179 -14.02 6.80 -5.08
CA GLN A 179 -13.13 6.10 -6.02
C GLN A 179 -11.70 5.91 -5.50
N GLU A 180 -11.27 6.76 -4.56
CA GLU A 180 -9.94 6.72 -3.93
C GLU A 180 -9.92 5.85 -2.67
N TRP A 181 -11.08 5.52 -2.09
CA TRP A 181 -11.16 4.78 -0.83
C TRP A 181 -10.46 3.42 -0.88
N PRO A 182 -10.60 2.58 -1.92
CA PRO A 182 -9.91 1.29 -1.96
C PRO A 182 -8.39 1.42 -1.80
N LYS A 183 -7.80 2.42 -2.47
CA LYS A 183 -6.37 2.72 -2.37
C LYS A 183 -6.00 3.21 -0.97
N ILE A 184 -6.75 4.15 -0.42
CA ILE A 184 -6.46 4.72 0.92
C ILE A 184 -6.55 3.63 1.99
N ILE A 185 -7.57 2.77 1.92
CA ILE A 185 -7.81 1.68 2.87
C ILE A 185 -6.66 0.67 2.81
N ASP A 186 -6.26 0.25 1.62
CA ASP A 186 -5.15 -0.70 1.43
C ASP A 186 -3.79 -0.09 1.82
N GLU A 187 -3.53 1.18 1.51
CA GLU A 187 -2.31 1.89 1.95
C GLU A 187 -2.26 2.04 3.48
N THR A 188 -3.41 2.33 4.11
CA THR A 188 -3.52 2.40 5.58
C THR A 188 -3.24 1.03 6.18
N PHE A 189 -3.82 -0.03 5.63
CA PHE A 189 -3.56 -1.40 6.07
C PHE A 189 -2.08 -1.76 5.90
N SER A 190 -1.53 -1.57 4.71
CA SER A 190 -0.16 -1.93 4.35
C SER A 190 0.87 -1.29 5.28
N PHE A 191 0.72 0.00 5.56
CA PHE A 191 1.60 0.70 6.50
C PHE A 191 1.58 0.09 7.91
N HIS A 192 0.40 -0.26 8.43
CA HIS A 192 0.25 -0.78 9.78
C HIS A 192 0.53 -2.29 9.90
N ASN A 193 0.79 -2.98 8.79
CA ASN A 193 0.98 -4.43 8.74
C ASN A 193 2.22 -4.86 7.96
N SER A 194 3.31 -4.08 8.07
CA SER A 194 4.64 -4.42 7.49
C SER A 194 4.63 -4.59 5.96
N ASP A 195 3.96 -3.67 5.26
CA ASP A 195 3.83 -3.64 3.79
C ASP A 195 3.05 -4.84 3.19
N ASN A 196 2.28 -5.56 4.01
CA ASN A 196 1.33 -6.57 3.56
C ASN A 196 0.09 -5.92 2.96
N SER A 197 -0.36 -6.43 1.81
CA SER A 197 -1.57 -5.92 1.14
C SER A 197 -2.83 -6.58 1.72
N LEU A 198 -3.98 -5.91 1.67
CA LEU A 198 -5.27 -6.57 1.95
C LEU A 198 -5.53 -7.75 1.01
N ALA A 199 -4.98 -7.70 -0.20
CA ALA A 199 -5.09 -8.79 -1.16
C ALA A 199 -4.41 -10.06 -0.65
N ASP A 200 -3.41 -9.95 0.24
CA ASP A 200 -2.78 -11.10 0.90
C ASP A 200 -3.74 -11.82 1.86
N TYR A 201 -4.88 -11.19 2.16
CA TYR A 201 -5.97 -11.70 2.99
C TYR A 201 -7.26 -11.95 2.21
N GLU A 202 -7.13 -12.24 0.91
CA GLU A 202 -8.25 -12.46 -0.02
C GLU A 202 -9.21 -11.27 -0.23
N ILE A 203 -8.90 -10.09 0.31
CA ILE A 203 -9.69 -8.87 0.13
C ILE A 203 -9.08 -8.06 -1.01
N ILE A 204 -9.78 -7.98 -2.14
CA ILE A 204 -9.32 -7.24 -3.31
C ILE A 204 -10.03 -5.90 -3.46
N GLU A 205 -9.53 -5.04 -4.35
CA GLU A 205 -10.08 -3.71 -4.60
C GLU A 205 -11.60 -3.72 -4.86
N GLU A 206 -12.11 -4.74 -5.55
CA GLU A 206 -13.53 -4.89 -5.83
C GLU A 206 -14.38 -5.10 -4.56
N ASP A 207 -13.88 -5.87 -3.59
CA ASP A 207 -14.57 -6.07 -2.31
C ASP A 207 -14.67 -4.74 -1.56
N ILE A 208 -13.57 -3.98 -1.52
CA ILE A 208 -13.53 -2.67 -0.88
C ILE A 208 -14.44 -1.67 -1.62
N ARG A 209 -14.49 -1.71 -2.95
CA ARG A 209 -15.42 -0.89 -3.75
C ARG A 209 -16.88 -1.21 -3.44
N LYS A 210 -17.24 -2.49 -3.32
CA LYS A 210 -18.60 -2.92 -2.95
C LYS A 210 -18.97 -2.37 -1.57
N ILE A 211 -18.12 -2.59 -0.57
CA ILE A 211 -18.29 -2.03 0.78
C ILE A 211 -18.44 -0.49 0.70
N SER A 212 -17.58 0.18 -0.07
CA SER A 212 -17.61 1.64 -0.20
C SER A 212 -18.92 2.19 -0.79
N LEU A 213 -19.70 1.40 -1.53
CA LEU A 213 -21.01 1.81 -2.04
C LEU A 213 -22.03 1.94 -0.90
N ASP A 214 -21.98 1.02 0.06
CA ASP A 214 -22.96 0.90 1.15
C ASP A 214 -22.71 1.87 2.31
N TYR A 215 -21.51 2.44 2.40
CA TYR A 215 -21.12 3.33 3.50
C TYR A 215 -20.97 4.80 3.08
N HIS A 216 -21.33 5.73 3.97
CA HIS A 216 -21.27 7.17 3.72
C HIS A 216 -19.88 7.79 3.96
N THR A 217 -19.07 7.20 4.86
CA THR A 217 -17.74 7.72 5.20
C THR A 217 -16.67 6.64 5.07
N ILE A 218 -15.43 7.08 4.82
CA ILE A 218 -14.28 6.18 4.68
C ILE A 218 -13.98 5.44 5.99
N GLY A 219 -14.16 6.09 7.14
CA GLY A 219 -13.97 5.45 8.45
C GLY A 219 -14.91 4.26 8.66
N SER A 220 -16.19 4.39 8.32
CA SER A 220 -17.15 3.28 8.41
C SER A 220 -16.85 2.18 7.39
N ALA A 221 -16.43 2.53 6.17
CA ALA A 221 -15.98 1.55 5.19
C ALA A 221 -14.73 0.78 5.66
N MET A 222 -13.78 1.44 6.34
CA MET A 222 -12.60 0.80 6.95
C MET A 222 -13.00 -0.18 8.05
N GLU A 223 -13.97 0.16 8.89
CA GLU A 223 -14.47 -0.73 9.95
C GLU A 223 -15.08 -2.00 9.35
N GLU A 224 -15.89 -1.88 8.30
CA GLU A 224 -16.46 -3.04 7.62
C GLU A 224 -15.40 -3.90 6.93
N VAL A 225 -14.40 -3.28 6.26
CA VAL A 225 -13.26 -4.03 5.73
C VAL A 225 -12.53 -4.78 6.85
N GLY A 226 -12.44 -4.19 8.05
CA GLY A 226 -11.90 -4.85 9.24
C GLY A 226 -12.71 -6.06 9.69
N VAL A 227 -14.03 -6.04 9.58
CA VAL A 227 -14.92 -7.20 9.83
C VAL A 227 -14.63 -8.31 8.83
N LEU A 228 -14.64 -8.00 7.53
CA LEU A 228 -14.34 -8.96 6.46
C LEU A 228 -12.93 -9.57 6.61
N LEU A 229 -11.97 -8.75 7.04
CA LEU A 229 -10.61 -9.20 7.34
C LEU A 229 -10.61 -10.19 8.51
N GLY A 230 -11.35 -9.92 9.59
CA GLY A 230 -11.50 -10.82 10.72
C GLY A 230 -12.02 -12.20 10.32
N GLU A 231 -12.98 -12.27 9.39
CA GLU A 231 -13.48 -13.53 8.84
C GLU A 231 -12.38 -14.28 8.07
N ARG A 232 -11.65 -13.58 7.20
CA ARG A 232 -10.64 -14.19 6.30
C ARG A 232 -9.34 -14.59 6.99
N VAL A 233 -8.93 -13.88 8.04
CA VAL A 233 -7.67 -14.14 8.77
C VAL A 233 -7.60 -15.57 9.31
N SER A 234 -8.73 -16.16 9.69
CA SER A 234 -8.80 -17.53 10.19
C SER A 234 -8.62 -18.60 9.11
N ASP A 235 -8.88 -18.26 7.84
CA ASP A 235 -8.87 -19.20 6.71
C ASP A 235 -7.56 -19.15 5.88
N ILE A 236 -6.70 -18.15 6.08
CA ILE A 236 -5.44 -17.98 5.31
C ILE A 236 -4.34 -18.86 5.90
N GLN A 237 -4.55 -20.17 5.89
CA GLN A 237 -3.44 -21.10 5.86
C GLN A 237 -3.10 -21.34 4.38
N ASN A 238 -1.85 -21.13 4.01
CA ASN A 238 -1.37 -21.54 2.69
C ASN A 238 -1.31 -23.07 2.67
N LEU A 239 -2.43 -23.72 2.32
CA LEU A 239 -2.64 -25.16 2.46
C LEU A 239 -2.03 -26.00 1.31
N SER A 240 -1.63 -25.39 0.20
CA SER A 240 -1.10 -26.16 -0.93
C SER A 240 0.27 -26.76 -0.62
N GLU A 241 0.57 -27.94 -1.13
CA GLU A 241 1.93 -28.48 -1.13
C GLU A 241 2.83 -27.84 -2.20
N TYR A 242 2.26 -27.03 -3.09
CA TYR A 242 2.92 -26.48 -4.28
C TYR A 242 3.38 -25.02 -4.09
N GLN A 243 4.57 -24.71 -4.62
CA GLN A 243 5.07 -23.37 -4.88
C GLN A 243 5.26 -23.17 -6.39
N VAL A 244 4.73 -22.08 -6.96
CA VAL A 244 4.85 -21.79 -8.40
C VAL A 244 5.81 -20.62 -8.62
N ILE A 245 6.84 -20.82 -9.43
CA ILE A 245 7.87 -19.83 -9.72
C ILE A 245 7.87 -19.52 -11.21
N LEU A 246 7.61 -18.26 -11.56
CA LEU A 246 7.91 -17.72 -12.89
C LEU A 246 9.38 -17.30 -12.90
N MET A 247 10.25 -18.11 -13.49
CA MET A 247 11.66 -17.81 -13.65
C MET A 247 11.85 -16.94 -14.88
N TRP A 248 12.39 -15.73 -14.68
CA TRP A 248 12.56 -14.73 -15.73
C TRP A 248 14.04 -14.43 -15.97
N PRO A 249 14.66 -15.01 -17.02
CA PRO A 249 16.01 -14.64 -17.39
C PRO A 249 16.08 -13.17 -17.84
N VAL A 250 16.98 -12.39 -17.25
CA VAL A 250 17.16 -10.96 -17.54
C VAL A 250 18.59 -10.68 -17.97
N SER A 251 18.73 -9.89 -19.02
CA SER A 251 20.02 -9.56 -19.66
C SER A 251 20.54 -8.16 -19.37
N ASP A 252 19.75 -7.33 -18.68
CA ASP A 252 20.16 -6.01 -18.24
C ASP A 252 19.42 -5.52 -16.98
N ALA A 253 19.87 -4.38 -16.46
CA ALA A 253 19.28 -3.72 -15.30
C ALA A 253 17.83 -3.28 -15.52
N LEU A 254 17.47 -2.82 -16.72
CA LEU A 254 16.14 -2.31 -17.03
C LEU A 254 15.10 -3.43 -16.96
N ARG A 255 15.39 -4.59 -17.57
CA ARG A 255 14.54 -5.77 -17.51
C ARG A 255 14.44 -6.33 -16.11
N THR A 256 15.55 -6.33 -15.38
CA THR A 256 15.54 -6.68 -13.95
C THR A 256 14.54 -5.82 -13.19
N GLN A 257 14.61 -4.49 -13.34
CA GLN A 257 13.67 -3.57 -12.68
C GLN A 257 12.21 -3.82 -13.07
N ARG A 258 11.92 -4.05 -14.36
CA ARG A 258 10.56 -4.34 -14.83
C ARG A 258 9.98 -5.61 -14.22
N VAL A 259 10.76 -6.69 -14.11
CA VAL A 259 10.30 -7.92 -13.45
C VAL A 259 10.11 -7.67 -11.95
N LEU A 260 11.05 -6.95 -11.32
CA LEU A 260 11.00 -6.65 -9.90
C LEU A 260 9.75 -5.84 -9.51
N GLN A 261 9.20 -5.01 -10.40
CA GLN A 261 7.95 -4.28 -10.15
C GLN A 261 6.78 -5.20 -9.79
N PHE A 262 6.75 -6.44 -10.31
CA PHE A 262 5.68 -7.42 -10.06
C PHE A 262 6.01 -8.38 -8.91
N SER A 263 7.11 -8.17 -8.18
CA SER A 263 7.56 -9.09 -7.14
C SER A 263 7.90 -8.33 -5.86
N LYS A 264 7.88 -9.03 -4.73
CA LYS A 264 8.37 -8.52 -3.44
C LYS A 264 9.68 -9.23 -3.09
N PRO A 265 10.86 -8.67 -3.42
CA PRO A 265 12.12 -9.41 -3.31
C PRO A 265 12.47 -9.87 -1.90
N ARG A 266 12.15 -9.05 -0.89
CA ARG A 266 12.40 -9.38 0.52
C ARG A 266 11.45 -10.46 1.07
N GLU A 267 10.34 -10.73 0.39
CA GLU A 267 9.43 -11.84 0.68
C GLU A 267 9.71 -13.02 -0.27
N GLY A 268 10.99 -13.23 -0.60
CA GLY A 268 11.42 -14.27 -1.54
C GLY A 268 10.77 -14.18 -2.91
N TYR A 269 10.51 -12.95 -3.39
CA TYR A 269 9.88 -12.62 -4.68
C TYR A 269 8.41 -13.03 -4.84
N LYS A 270 7.64 -13.07 -3.75
CA LYS A 270 6.18 -13.24 -3.81
C LYS A 270 5.55 -12.26 -4.81
N LEU A 271 4.59 -12.72 -5.60
CA LEU A 271 3.88 -11.90 -6.59
C LEU A 271 3.24 -10.68 -5.90
N ASN A 272 3.58 -9.49 -6.38
CA ASN A 272 2.95 -8.23 -5.98
C ASN A 272 1.62 -8.07 -6.72
N TRP A 273 0.53 -8.42 -6.05
CA TRP A 273 -0.82 -8.39 -6.62
C TRP A 273 -1.25 -7.00 -7.08
N GLU A 274 -1.02 -5.98 -6.26
CA GLU A 274 -1.39 -4.60 -6.60
C GLU A 274 -0.64 -4.11 -7.84
N ALA A 275 0.66 -4.41 -7.93
CA ALA A 275 1.44 -4.05 -9.11
C ALA A 275 0.91 -4.73 -10.37
N TRP A 276 0.55 -6.02 -10.29
CA TRP A 276 -0.08 -6.72 -11.41
C TRP A 276 -1.45 -6.15 -11.77
N PHE A 277 -2.28 -5.88 -10.76
CA PHE A 277 -3.63 -5.34 -10.93
C PHE A 277 -3.62 -3.95 -11.57
N ARG A 278 -2.68 -3.07 -11.18
CA ARG A 278 -2.53 -1.73 -11.76
C ARG A 278 -2.26 -1.77 -13.27
N GLU A 279 -1.57 -2.79 -13.74
CA GLU A 279 -1.25 -2.98 -15.17
C GLU A 279 -2.44 -3.55 -15.99
N LEU A 280 -3.50 -4.03 -15.34
CA LEU A 280 -4.72 -4.44 -16.04
C LEU A 280 -5.45 -3.21 -16.61
N ASN A 281 -5.88 -3.33 -17.87
CA ASN A 281 -6.75 -2.35 -18.50
C ASN A 281 -8.19 -2.46 -17.94
N ALA A 282 -9.07 -1.52 -18.29
CA ALA A 282 -10.44 -1.50 -17.76
C ALA A 282 -11.26 -2.75 -18.12
N GLU A 283 -11.07 -3.31 -19.32
CA GLU A 283 -11.77 -4.51 -19.78
C GLU A 283 -11.29 -5.77 -19.03
N ASP A 284 -9.97 -5.94 -18.88
CA ASP A 284 -9.33 -7.01 -18.11
C ASP A 284 -9.86 -7.00 -16.66
N ARG A 285 -9.99 -5.82 -16.03
CA ARG A 285 -10.50 -5.71 -14.64
C ARG A 285 -11.96 -6.16 -14.49
N VAL A 286 -12.76 -6.06 -15.55
CA VAL A 286 -14.17 -6.44 -15.54
C VAL A 286 -14.36 -7.92 -15.91
N GLN A 287 -13.58 -8.42 -16.87
CA GLN A 287 -13.75 -9.78 -17.40
C GLN A 287 -12.99 -10.86 -16.63
N LEU A 288 -11.91 -10.49 -15.93
CA LEU A 288 -11.10 -11.48 -15.23
C LEU A 288 -11.76 -11.92 -13.91
N PRO A 289 -11.73 -13.23 -13.58
CA PRO A 289 -12.17 -13.74 -12.28
C PRO A 289 -11.13 -13.42 -11.20
N LEU A 290 -11.01 -12.14 -10.84
CA LEU A 290 -9.91 -11.61 -10.03
C LEU A 290 -9.83 -12.25 -8.65
N LYS A 291 -10.99 -12.60 -8.06
CA LYS A 291 -11.05 -13.28 -6.76
C LYS A 291 -10.41 -14.66 -6.82
N GLU A 292 -10.76 -15.45 -7.83
CA GLU A 292 -10.21 -16.79 -8.06
C GLU A 292 -8.72 -16.72 -8.42
N LEU A 293 -8.30 -15.72 -9.20
CA LEU A 293 -6.89 -15.50 -9.52
C LEU A 293 -6.08 -15.08 -8.29
N ASN A 294 -6.63 -14.21 -7.42
CA ASN A 294 -5.99 -13.83 -6.16
C ASN A 294 -5.87 -15.04 -5.23
N ARG A 295 -6.95 -15.81 -5.07
CA ARG A 295 -6.95 -17.06 -4.30
C ARG A 295 -5.91 -18.05 -4.82
N THR A 296 -5.79 -18.17 -6.15
CA THR A 296 -4.79 -19.04 -6.79
C THR A 296 -3.37 -18.63 -6.41
N ARG A 297 -3.03 -17.33 -6.46
CA ARG A 297 -1.67 -16.91 -6.12
C ARG A 297 -1.29 -17.17 -4.66
N LEU A 298 -2.26 -17.08 -3.75
CA LEU A 298 -2.07 -17.34 -2.33
C LEU A 298 -1.94 -18.83 -2.08
N TYR A 299 -2.84 -19.62 -2.65
CA TYR A 299 -2.83 -21.08 -2.55
C TYR A 299 -1.52 -21.66 -3.07
N PHE A 300 -1.02 -21.23 -4.23
CA PHE A 300 0.21 -21.78 -4.83
C PHE A 300 1.51 -21.07 -4.44
N ASP A 301 1.49 -20.08 -3.54
CA ASP A 301 2.65 -19.21 -3.24
C ASP A 301 3.38 -18.75 -4.53
N VAL A 302 2.66 -18.03 -5.39
CA VAL A 302 3.20 -17.65 -6.71
C VAL A 302 4.29 -16.59 -6.57
N ARG A 303 5.45 -16.87 -7.16
CA ARG A 303 6.65 -16.02 -7.12
C ARG A 303 7.14 -15.68 -8.52
N ILE A 304 7.74 -14.49 -8.68
CA ILE A 304 8.26 -14.02 -9.96
C ILE A 304 9.71 -13.62 -9.76
N ILE A 305 10.64 -14.42 -10.27
CA ILE A 305 12.05 -14.30 -9.91
C ILE A 305 12.88 -13.94 -11.14
N PRO A 306 13.49 -12.73 -11.18
CA PRO A 306 14.49 -12.43 -12.18
C PRO A 306 15.78 -13.20 -11.89
N ILE A 307 16.38 -13.77 -12.94
CA ILE A 307 17.70 -14.40 -12.88
C ILE A 307 18.59 -13.83 -13.96
N ARG A 308 19.80 -13.41 -13.60
CA ARG A 308 20.75 -12.86 -14.58
C ARG A 308 21.17 -13.95 -15.55
N VAL A 309 21.09 -13.66 -16.84
CA VAL A 309 21.60 -14.55 -17.90
C VAL A 309 23.09 -14.83 -17.71
N ALA A 310 23.84 -13.90 -17.12
CA ALA A 310 25.25 -14.08 -16.77
C ALA A 310 25.50 -15.23 -15.78
N ASP A 311 24.55 -15.51 -14.89
CA ASP A 311 24.61 -16.62 -13.94
C ASP A 311 24.20 -17.96 -14.58
N LEU A 312 23.46 -17.92 -15.71
CA LEU A 312 23.08 -19.09 -16.48
C LEU A 312 24.10 -19.45 -17.58
N HIS A 313 24.72 -18.47 -18.23
CA HIS A 313 25.50 -18.65 -19.47
C HIS A 313 26.55 -19.76 -19.37
N ARG A 314 27.39 -19.77 -18.32
CA ARG A 314 28.45 -20.79 -18.18
C ARG A 314 27.94 -22.17 -17.78
N LEU A 315 26.72 -22.25 -17.26
CA LEU A 315 26.04 -23.49 -16.92
C LEU A 315 25.23 -24.04 -18.10
N CYS A 316 24.77 -23.15 -19.00
CA CYS A 316 23.83 -23.45 -20.07
C CYS A 316 24.34 -23.15 -21.48
N GLY A 317 25.65 -22.94 -21.65
CA GLY A 317 26.24 -22.53 -22.93
C GLY A 317 26.02 -23.53 -24.08
N ASP A 318 26.16 -24.82 -23.80
CA ASP A 318 25.95 -25.91 -24.76
C ASP A 318 24.63 -26.64 -24.42
N LEU A 319 23.54 -26.20 -25.04
CA LEU A 319 22.20 -26.77 -24.81
C LEU A 319 21.97 -28.07 -25.58
N ASP A 320 22.69 -28.25 -26.69
CA ASP A 320 22.53 -29.39 -27.59
C ASP A 320 23.26 -30.63 -27.04
N ASN A 321 24.29 -30.45 -26.20
CA ASN A 321 24.96 -31.53 -25.47
C ASN A 321 24.31 -31.81 -24.09
N PRO A 322 23.51 -32.89 -23.94
CA PRO A 322 22.87 -33.23 -22.67
C PRO A 322 23.87 -33.51 -21.56
N ASP A 323 25.03 -34.08 -21.92
CA ASP A 323 26.05 -34.63 -21.02
C ASP A 323 27.19 -33.65 -20.71
N GLY A 324 27.27 -32.53 -21.42
CA GLY A 324 28.32 -31.51 -21.25
C GLY A 324 28.55 -31.12 -19.79
N THR A 325 29.80 -31.04 -19.36
CA THR A 325 30.19 -30.74 -17.97
C THR A 325 30.31 -29.23 -17.74
N TYR A 326 30.03 -28.78 -16.51
CA TYR A 326 30.34 -27.42 -16.07
C TYR A 326 31.19 -27.48 -14.80
N GLY A 327 32.05 -26.47 -14.59
CA GLY A 327 32.92 -26.42 -13.41
C GLY A 327 32.14 -26.12 -12.13
N ASP A 328 32.54 -26.76 -11.03
CA ASP A 328 31.93 -26.61 -9.69
C ASP A 328 31.86 -25.16 -9.21
N SER A 329 32.82 -24.33 -9.63
CA SER A 329 32.84 -22.91 -9.31
C SER A 329 31.63 -22.15 -9.86
N TYR A 330 31.08 -22.58 -11.00
CA TYR A 330 29.86 -21.99 -11.58
C TYR A 330 28.61 -22.46 -10.83
N VAL A 331 28.55 -23.73 -10.41
CA VAL A 331 27.48 -24.28 -9.58
C VAL A 331 27.44 -23.56 -8.23
N GLY A 332 28.58 -23.42 -7.55
CA GLY A 332 28.67 -22.69 -6.29
C GLY A 332 28.34 -21.19 -6.41
N ARG A 333 28.51 -20.57 -7.58
CA ARG A 333 27.99 -19.21 -7.84
C ARG A 333 26.47 -19.20 -8.00
N PHE A 334 25.91 -20.15 -8.75
CA PHE A 334 24.46 -20.30 -8.91
C PHE A 334 23.76 -20.57 -7.58
N MET A 335 24.33 -21.43 -6.72
CA MET A 335 23.80 -21.70 -5.37
C MET A 335 23.77 -20.45 -4.49
N ARG A 336 24.64 -19.46 -4.72
CA ARG A 336 24.61 -18.17 -4.00
C ARG A 336 23.63 -17.16 -4.59
N THR A 337 22.91 -17.50 -5.65
CA THR A 337 21.87 -16.62 -6.18
C THR A 337 20.63 -16.67 -5.31
N HIS A 338 19.94 -15.54 -5.17
CA HIS A 338 18.70 -15.50 -4.41
C HIS A 338 17.61 -16.41 -5.02
N PHE A 339 17.62 -16.60 -6.35
CA PHE A 339 16.77 -17.58 -7.03
C PHE A 339 16.96 -18.99 -6.48
N TYR A 340 18.20 -19.47 -6.38
CA TYR A 340 18.46 -20.79 -5.81
C TYR A 340 18.01 -20.88 -4.35
N GLN A 341 18.25 -19.84 -3.55
CA GLN A 341 17.86 -19.83 -2.14
C GLN A 341 16.34 -19.93 -1.96
N VAL A 342 15.55 -19.27 -2.83
CA VAL A 342 14.09 -19.41 -2.82
C VAL A 342 13.65 -20.82 -3.20
N VAL A 343 14.23 -21.38 -4.26
CA VAL A 343 13.91 -22.74 -4.72
C VAL A 343 14.31 -23.80 -3.68
N ALA A 344 15.41 -23.59 -2.98
CA ALA A 344 15.91 -24.47 -1.93
C ALA A 344 15.20 -24.30 -0.58
N ASP A 345 14.26 -23.36 -0.46
CA ASP A 345 13.56 -22.98 0.78
C ASP A 345 14.49 -22.49 1.91
N LYS A 346 15.46 -21.63 1.55
CA LYS A 346 16.48 -21.08 2.46
C LYS A 346 16.64 -19.56 2.35
N TRP A 347 15.65 -18.89 1.78
CA TRP A 347 15.74 -17.47 1.44
C TRP A 347 15.56 -16.54 2.65
N ASP A 348 14.90 -17.02 3.70
CA ASP A 348 14.69 -16.32 4.98
C ASP A 348 15.97 -16.29 5.84
N GLU A 349 16.79 -17.33 5.75
CA GLU A 349 18.12 -17.41 6.37
C GLU A 349 19.21 -16.65 5.56
N TYR A 350 18.89 -16.24 4.34
CA TYR A 350 19.84 -15.64 3.40
C TYR A 350 19.80 -14.10 3.45
N GLU A 351 20.98 -13.47 3.57
CA GLU A 351 21.08 -12.02 3.48
C GLU A 351 20.81 -11.52 2.04
N TYR A 352 19.59 -11.05 1.80
CA TYR A 352 19.19 -10.54 0.50
C TYR A 352 20.05 -9.36 0.06
N THR A 353 20.87 -9.59 -0.96
CA THR A 353 21.57 -8.53 -1.69
C THR A 353 20.82 -8.22 -2.98
N PRO A 354 20.39 -6.96 -3.20
CA PRO A 354 19.72 -6.57 -4.44
C PRO A 354 20.52 -6.94 -5.67
N LEU A 355 19.84 -7.47 -6.70
CA LEU A 355 20.41 -7.75 -8.00
C LEU A 355 20.91 -6.44 -8.63
N LYS A 356 22.22 -6.20 -8.51
CA LYS A 356 22.93 -5.14 -9.23
C LYS A 356 23.57 -5.74 -10.48
N GLU A 357 23.06 -5.35 -11.63
CA GLU A 357 23.71 -5.54 -12.91
C GLU A 357 24.93 -4.61 -12.99
N ARG A 358 26.09 -5.17 -13.36
CA ARG A 358 27.31 -4.40 -13.63
C ARG A 358 27.69 -4.65 -15.08
N GLU A 359 27.91 -3.58 -15.83
CA GLU A 359 28.49 -3.67 -17.16
C GLU A 359 29.86 -4.35 -17.05
N SER A 360 29.94 -5.56 -17.60
CA SER A 360 31.14 -6.39 -17.55
C SER A 360 31.18 -7.24 -18.81
N LYS A 361 32.39 -7.63 -19.24
CA LYS A 361 32.56 -8.52 -20.39
C LYS A 361 31.73 -9.81 -20.25
N ARG A 362 31.60 -10.35 -19.04
CA ARG A 362 30.77 -11.52 -18.74
C ARG A 362 29.28 -11.26 -19.00
N ALA A 363 28.76 -10.10 -18.60
CA ALA A 363 27.38 -9.74 -18.83
C ALA A 363 27.10 -9.56 -20.33
N GLU A 364 28.03 -8.92 -21.05
CA GLU A 364 27.92 -8.72 -22.49
C GLU A 364 27.93 -10.05 -23.27
N GLU A 365 28.90 -10.93 -22.99
CA GLU A 365 28.94 -12.28 -23.59
C GLU A 365 27.66 -13.07 -23.31
N ALA A 366 27.13 -12.98 -22.09
CA ALA A 366 25.90 -13.67 -21.71
C ALA A 366 24.65 -13.08 -22.37
N ARG A 367 24.63 -11.78 -22.64
CA ARG A 367 23.54 -11.12 -23.38
C ARG A 367 23.45 -11.65 -24.81
N VAL A 368 24.59 -11.69 -25.52
CA VAL A 368 24.67 -12.23 -26.88
C VAL A 368 24.27 -13.71 -26.91
N TRP A 369 24.77 -14.51 -25.96
CA TRP A 369 24.36 -15.92 -25.83
C TRP A 369 22.85 -16.06 -25.59
N TYR A 370 22.26 -15.23 -24.73
CA TYR A 370 20.86 -15.34 -24.37
C TYR A 370 19.93 -15.16 -25.57
N GLU A 371 20.24 -14.23 -26.47
CA GLU A 371 19.47 -14.04 -27.71
C GLU A 371 19.37 -15.33 -28.54
N GLY A 372 20.47 -16.10 -28.61
CA GLY A 372 20.55 -17.36 -29.33
C GLY A 372 19.81 -18.54 -28.69
N VAL A 373 19.36 -18.43 -27.43
CA VAL A 373 18.65 -19.52 -26.72
C VAL A 373 17.16 -19.23 -26.49
N THR A 374 16.67 -18.06 -26.86
CA THR A 374 15.27 -17.66 -26.65
C THR A 374 14.23 -18.53 -27.35
N THR A 375 14.64 -19.25 -28.40
CA THR A 375 13.81 -20.21 -29.16
C THR A 375 13.96 -21.65 -28.67
N LYS A 376 14.76 -21.89 -27.61
CA LYS A 376 15.09 -23.23 -27.08
C LYS A 376 14.68 -23.42 -25.61
N PRO A 377 13.46 -23.04 -25.16
CA PRO A 377 13.07 -23.08 -23.75
C PRO A 377 13.13 -24.50 -23.14
N THR A 378 12.72 -25.53 -23.89
CA THR A 378 12.77 -26.93 -23.43
C THR A 378 14.20 -27.40 -23.17
N GLN A 379 15.14 -27.10 -24.09
CA GLN A 379 16.54 -27.49 -23.90
C GLN A 379 17.17 -26.75 -22.70
N LEU A 380 16.84 -25.48 -22.55
CA LEU A 380 17.27 -24.68 -21.40
C LEU A 380 16.71 -25.24 -20.09
N GLY A 381 15.42 -25.60 -20.04
CA GLY A 381 14.80 -26.25 -18.88
C GLY A 381 15.45 -27.57 -18.51
N ARG A 382 15.72 -28.44 -19.49
CA ARG A 382 16.50 -29.67 -19.28
C ARG A 382 17.85 -29.39 -18.62
N ARG A 383 18.56 -28.36 -19.09
CA ARG A 383 19.87 -27.98 -18.56
C ARG A 383 19.77 -27.42 -17.13
N ILE A 384 18.78 -26.56 -16.86
CA ILE A 384 18.51 -26.01 -15.53
C ILE A 384 18.16 -27.11 -14.52
N ALA A 385 17.29 -28.07 -14.89
CA ALA A 385 16.97 -29.22 -14.04
C ALA A 385 18.24 -29.99 -13.66
N ARG A 386 19.16 -30.20 -14.61
CA ARG A 386 20.46 -30.82 -14.32
C ARG A 386 21.31 -29.99 -13.36
N VAL A 387 21.37 -28.67 -13.52
CA VAL A 387 22.08 -27.76 -12.60
C VAL A 387 21.55 -27.90 -11.17
N PHE A 388 20.22 -27.98 -11.00
CA PHE A 388 19.61 -28.20 -9.69
C PHE A 388 19.98 -29.56 -9.09
N ARG A 389 19.98 -30.64 -9.89
CA ARG A 389 20.47 -31.96 -9.46
C ARG A 389 21.92 -31.94 -9.00
N SER A 390 22.79 -31.31 -9.78
CA SER A 390 24.20 -31.13 -9.39
C SER A 390 24.39 -30.25 -8.16
N SER A 391 23.38 -29.43 -7.82
CA SER A 391 23.34 -28.60 -6.61
C SER A 391 22.63 -29.28 -5.43
N GLY A 392 22.29 -30.57 -5.56
CA GLY A 392 21.69 -31.38 -4.50
C GLY A 392 20.17 -31.33 -4.38
N LEU A 393 19.44 -30.81 -5.38
CA LEU A 393 17.96 -30.82 -5.40
C LEU A 393 17.42 -31.89 -6.36
N ASP A 394 16.37 -32.59 -5.98
CA ASP A 394 15.69 -33.54 -6.87
C ASP A 394 14.87 -32.77 -7.91
N ALA A 395 15.33 -32.78 -9.17
CA ALA A 395 14.78 -31.96 -10.23
C ALA A 395 14.62 -32.73 -11.55
N THR A 396 13.47 -32.51 -12.19
CA THR A 396 13.05 -33.10 -13.46
C THR A 396 12.67 -31.99 -14.45
N HIS A 397 12.72 -32.28 -15.75
CA HIS A 397 12.34 -31.34 -16.80
C HIS A 397 11.08 -31.84 -17.50
N GLU A 398 10.21 -30.92 -17.91
CA GLU A 398 8.94 -31.20 -18.59
C GLU A 398 8.04 -32.21 -17.84
N GLU A 399 7.94 -32.11 -16.52
CA GLU A 399 7.08 -32.97 -15.72
C GLU A 399 5.62 -32.53 -15.80
N THR A 400 4.72 -33.48 -16.07
CA THR A 400 3.28 -33.23 -16.12
C THR A 400 2.64 -33.63 -14.79
N LEU A 401 2.12 -32.64 -14.09
CA LEU A 401 1.40 -32.80 -12.84
C LEU A 401 -0.10 -32.86 -13.11
N THR A 402 -0.81 -33.77 -12.44
CA THR A 402 -2.25 -33.98 -12.62
C THR A 402 -2.96 -33.85 -11.28
N SER A 403 -4.06 -33.09 -11.26
CA SER A 403 -5.00 -32.99 -10.14
C SER A 403 -6.33 -33.62 -10.52
N GLY A 404 -7.28 -33.64 -9.58
CA GLY A 404 -8.66 -34.06 -9.89
C GLY A 404 -9.40 -33.15 -10.88
N TYR A 405 -8.84 -31.99 -11.25
CA TYR A 405 -9.51 -30.97 -12.07
C TYR A 405 -8.82 -30.71 -13.42
N SER A 406 -7.49 -30.73 -13.45
CA SER A 406 -6.70 -30.39 -14.65
C SER A 406 -5.27 -30.94 -14.54
N SER A 407 -4.48 -30.70 -15.57
CA SER A 407 -3.05 -31.02 -15.61
C SER A 407 -2.24 -29.77 -15.95
N VAL A 408 -1.04 -29.66 -15.39
CA VAL A 408 -0.07 -28.59 -15.67
C VAL A 408 1.28 -29.23 -15.97
N ARG A 409 1.94 -28.77 -17.02
CA ARG A 409 3.32 -29.15 -17.33
C ARG A 409 4.28 -28.11 -16.76
N ALA A 410 5.17 -28.54 -15.88
CA ALA A 410 6.28 -27.74 -15.36
C ALA A 410 7.45 -27.80 -16.35
N ASP A 411 8.11 -26.67 -16.62
CA ASP A 411 9.33 -26.69 -17.42
C ASP A 411 10.48 -27.32 -16.63
N VAL A 412 10.53 -27.01 -15.32
CA VAL A 412 11.33 -27.71 -14.32
C VAL A 412 10.46 -27.99 -13.10
N PHE A 413 10.44 -29.23 -12.64
CA PHE A 413 9.79 -29.62 -11.39
C PHE A 413 10.85 -29.99 -10.36
N ILE A 414 10.63 -29.61 -9.11
CA ILE A 414 11.55 -29.90 -8.01
C ILE A 414 10.76 -30.47 -6.84
N ASN A 415 11.27 -31.58 -6.30
CA ASN A 415 10.74 -32.21 -5.11
C ASN A 415 11.71 -31.97 -3.93
N ARG A 416 11.23 -31.28 -2.90
CA ARG A 416 11.98 -30.96 -1.66
C ARG A 416 11.23 -31.52 -0.45
N PRO A 417 11.35 -32.83 -0.17
CA PRO A 417 10.62 -33.45 0.92
C PRO A 417 11.00 -32.80 2.26
N GLY A 418 10.01 -32.66 3.16
CA GLY A 418 10.21 -32.11 4.51
C GLY A 418 10.12 -30.58 4.62
N THR A 419 9.85 -29.86 3.54
CA THR A 419 9.57 -28.41 3.60
C THR A 419 8.08 -28.10 3.65
N SER A 420 7.74 -26.83 3.93
CA SER A 420 6.33 -26.36 3.95
C SER A 420 5.64 -26.41 2.58
N LYS A 421 6.44 -26.40 1.50
CA LYS A 421 5.99 -26.45 0.10
C LYS A 421 6.85 -27.47 -0.66
N PRO A 422 6.61 -28.78 -0.47
CA PRO A 422 7.51 -29.81 -0.96
C PRO A 422 7.60 -29.88 -2.49
N LYS A 423 6.62 -29.34 -3.22
CA LYS A 423 6.56 -29.40 -4.68
C LYS A 423 6.77 -28.02 -5.29
N VAL A 424 7.78 -27.85 -6.13
CA VAL A 424 8.04 -26.57 -6.82
C VAL A 424 7.86 -26.71 -8.31
N ILE A 425 7.02 -25.86 -8.88
CA ILE A 425 6.75 -25.76 -10.32
C ILE A 425 7.48 -24.53 -10.82
N ILE A 426 8.49 -24.70 -11.68
CA ILE A 426 9.17 -23.60 -12.35
C ILE A 426 8.63 -23.50 -13.78
N GLU A 427 8.06 -22.34 -14.10
CA GLU A 427 7.71 -21.94 -15.46
C GLU A 427 8.75 -20.95 -16.01
N LEU A 428 9.39 -21.32 -17.12
CA LEU A 428 10.42 -20.55 -17.76
C LEU A 428 9.81 -19.46 -18.66
N LYS A 429 10.11 -18.20 -18.36
CA LYS A 429 9.71 -17.05 -19.18
C LYS A 429 10.87 -16.60 -20.06
N VAL A 430 11.33 -17.52 -20.91
CA VAL A 430 12.48 -17.33 -21.83
C VAL A 430 11.99 -16.55 -23.04
N TYR A 431 11.94 -15.24 -22.88
CA TYR A 431 11.50 -14.34 -23.91
C TYR A 431 12.67 -13.55 -24.48
N SER A 432 12.50 -13.06 -25.72
CA SER A 432 13.40 -12.04 -26.28
C SER A 432 13.46 -10.82 -25.37
N ALA A 433 14.55 -10.08 -25.49
CA ALA A 433 14.76 -8.84 -24.77
C ALA A 433 13.57 -7.84 -24.91
N GLU A 434 12.93 -7.83 -26.07
CA GLU A 434 11.77 -6.97 -26.40
C GLU A 434 10.48 -7.44 -25.73
N ALA A 435 10.36 -8.73 -25.40
CA ALA A 435 9.19 -9.33 -24.76
C ALA A 435 9.26 -9.32 -23.21
N THR A 436 10.18 -8.51 -22.65
CA THR A 436 10.21 -8.16 -21.21
C THR A 436 9.69 -6.73 -21.00
N MET A 437 8.45 -6.50 -21.46
CA MET A 437 7.68 -5.28 -21.19
C MET A 437 6.68 -5.54 -20.06
N PRO A 438 6.26 -4.51 -19.29
CA PRO A 438 5.23 -4.67 -18.26
C PRO A 438 3.96 -5.37 -18.76
N SER A 439 3.50 -5.05 -19.97
CA SER A 439 2.37 -5.70 -20.63
C SER A 439 2.58 -7.21 -20.83
N SER A 440 3.74 -7.62 -21.34
CA SER A 440 4.10 -9.03 -21.54
C SER A 440 4.19 -9.79 -20.21
N ILE A 441 4.77 -9.16 -19.17
CA ILE A 441 4.87 -9.75 -17.83
C ILE A 441 3.46 -9.93 -17.24
N LYS A 442 2.62 -8.89 -17.31
CA LYS A 442 1.21 -8.93 -16.88
C LYS A 442 0.45 -10.08 -17.53
N ASP A 443 0.58 -10.26 -18.85
CA ASP A 443 -0.11 -11.33 -19.58
C ASP A 443 0.46 -12.72 -19.25
N ALA A 444 1.77 -12.86 -19.07
CA ALA A 444 2.38 -14.12 -18.62
C ALA A 444 1.87 -14.54 -17.24
N ILE A 445 1.78 -13.59 -16.28
CA ILE A 445 1.21 -13.82 -14.95
C ILE A 445 -0.26 -14.24 -15.08
N LYS A 446 -1.06 -13.53 -15.89
CA LYS A 446 -2.48 -13.82 -16.14
C LYS A 446 -2.68 -15.26 -16.62
N VAL A 447 -1.89 -15.70 -17.61
CA VAL A 447 -1.94 -17.07 -18.15
C VAL A 447 -1.54 -18.09 -17.09
N THR A 448 -0.47 -17.85 -16.34
CA THR A 448 0.00 -18.78 -15.30
C THR A 448 -1.04 -18.91 -14.18
N LEU A 449 -1.62 -17.81 -13.71
CA LEU A 449 -2.68 -17.84 -12.68
C LEU A 449 -3.93 -18.55 -13.17
N ARG A 450 -4.43 -18.26 -14.38
CA ARG A 450 -5.60 -18.97 -14.93
C ARG A 450 -5.38 -20.49 -15.00
N ARG A 451 -4.22 -20.91 -15.47
CA ARG A 451 -3.87 -22.34 -15.59
C ARG A 451 -3.83 -23.04 -14.23
N HIS A 452 -3.23 -22.39 -13.23
CA HIS A 452 -3.15 -22.96 -11.88
C HIS A 452 -4.48 -22.87 -11.13
N ALA A 453 -5.33 -21.89 -11.44
CA ALA A 453 -6.69 -21.82 -10.94
C ALA A 453 -7.51 -23.03 -11.42
N GLN A 454 -7.36 -23.41 -12.70
CA GLN A 454 -7.95 -24.63 -13.25
C GLN A 454 -7.34 -25.90 -12.63
N PHE A 455 -6.04 -25.90 -12.37
CA PHE A 455 -5.36 -27.00 -11.68
C PHE A 455 -5.89 -27.22 -10.26
N ALA A 456 -6.21 -26.15 -9.53
CA ALA A 456 -6.83 -26.23 -8.20
C ALA A 456 -8.37 -26.39 -8.23
N GLY A 457 -9.01 -26.32 -9.41
CA GLY A 457 -10.47 -26.37 -9.53
C GLY A 457 -11.17 -25.07 -9.12
N PHE A 458 -10.45 -23.97 -8.92
CA PHE A 458 -11.03 -22.64 -8.66
C PHE A 458 -11.70 -22.05 -9.90
N LEU A 459 -11.25 -22.46 -11.09
CA LEU A 459 -11.88 -22.14 -12.36
C LEU A 459 -12.15 -23.42 -13.14
N GLN A 460 -13.29 -23.47 -13.85
CA GLN A 460 -13.55 -24.54 -14.80
C GLN A 460 -12.65 -24.40 -16.03
N ARG A 461 -12.35 -25.52 -16.68
CA ARG A 461 -11.78 -25.50 -18.04
C ARG A 461 -12.85 -24.92 -18.97
N GLN A 462 -12.52 -23.81 -19.64
CA GLN A 462 -13.31 -23.28 -20.73
C GLN A 462 -13.13 -24.12 -21.99
#